data_AF-A0A7W8FB60-F1
#
_entry.id   AF-A0A7W8FB60-F1
#
_cell.length_a   1.000
_cell.length_b   1.000
_cell.length_c   1.000
_cell.angle_alpha   90.00
_cell.angle_beta   90.00
_cell.angle_gamma   90.00
#
_symmetry.space_group_name_H-M   'P 1'
#
loop_
_entity.id
_entity.type
_entity.pdbx_description
1 polymer ?
#
loop_
_entity_poly.entity_id
_entity_poly.type
_entity_poly.pdbx_seq_one_letter_code
_entity_poly.pdbx_strand_id
1 'polypeptide(L)'
;MGALATFDAGAKSVQALISLESVYPDPPDNLDFPKVSALRGACTVLTVASFEKFLRDLFEEELDRLRIAKISVSSLPKKLQVEASFASLELALKGDFSNKGMERELRLGNVLTAAKLLARDSFDPKALAATNSNPDSACVKRMFKAVGISDVFQKCNAEFIAHWGRAEVSGFESQKLDGILDSRHQVAHTAQAMHISRPELSYNLRFVEVLTRVLHGQLSKYVDGIIADAQKSQMASPVI
;
A
#
# COMPACT_ATOMS: atom_id res chain seq x y z
N MET A 1 -10.92 -1.77 10.54
CA MET A 1 -9.67 -2.43 10.96
C MET A 1 -8.56 -1.65 10.28
N GLY A 2 -7.58 -1.12 11.02
CA GLY A 2 -6.55 -0.26 10.45
C GLY A 2 -5.58 -1.03 9.53
N ALA A 3 -4.85 -0.31 8.69
CA ALA A 3 -4.00 -0.87 7.64
C ALA A 3 -2.96 -1.87 8.17
N LEU A 4 -2.29 -1.54 9.28
CA LEU A 4 -1.34 -2.44 9.94
C LEU A 4 -2.03 -3.70 10.49
N ALA A 5 -3.20 -3.57 11.10
CA ALA A 5 -3.94 -4.71 11.63
C ALA A 5 -4.42 -5.66 10.50
N THR A 6 -4.84 -5.10 9.37
CA THR A 6 -5.14 -5.87 8.15
C THR A 6 -3.90 -6.63 7.67
N PHE A 7 -2.76 -5.93 7.57
CA PHE A 7 -1.50 -6.54 7.15
C PHE A 7 -1.08 -7.69 8.09
N ASP A 8 -1.12 -7.46 9.41
CA ASP A 8 -0.75 -8.45 10.42
C ASP A 8 -1.61 -9.72 10.33
N ALA A 9 -2.90 -9.59 10.00
CA ALA A 9 -3.76 -10.75 9.76
C ALA A 9 -3.32 -11.56 8.53
N GLY A 10 -2.90 -10.88 7.46
CA GLY A 10 -2.31 -11.49 6.28
C GLY A 10 -0.96 -12.16 6.57
N ALA A 11 -0.08 -11.46 7.29
CA ALA A 11 1.24 -11.94 7.70
C ALA A 11 1.13 -13.21 8.57
N LYS A 12 0.17 -13.26 9.51
CA LYS A 12 -0.12 -14.48 10.29
C LYS A 12 -0.53 -15.66 9.42
N SER A 13 -1.29 -15.40 8.36
CA SER A 13 -1.70 -16.44 7.40
C SER A 13 -0.49 -16.94 6.59
N VAL A 14 0.39 -16.04 6.14
CA VAL A 14 1.67 -16.42 5.50
C VAL A 14 2.54 -17.23 6.46
N GLN A 15 2.68 -16.79 7.71
CA GLN A 15 3.47 -17.49 8.72
C GLN A 15 2.95 -18.91 8.97
N ALA A 16 1.62 -19.10 9.00
CA ALA A 16 1.01 -20.42 9.10
C ALA A 16 1.37 -21.31 7.90
N LEU A 17 1.36 -20.77 6.67
CA LEU A 17 1.79 -21.50 5.48
C LEU A 17 3.29 -21.85 5.51
N ILE A 18 4.14 -20.96 6.00
CA ILE A 18 5.57 -21.23 6.21
C ILE A 18 5.74 -22.38 7.20
N SER A 19 5.01 -22.36 8.32
CA SER A 19 5.05 -23.46 9.29
C SER A 19 4.58 -24.78 8.69
N LEU A 20 3.55 -24.77 7.84
CA LEU A 20 3.09 -25.95 7.11
C LEU A 20 4.12 -26.42 6.07
N GLU A 21 4.86 -25.54 5.41
CA GLU A 21 5.93 -25.92 4.47
C GLU A 21 7.13 -26.53 5.20
N SER A 22 7.42 -26.04 6.41
CA SER A 22 8.63 -26.42 7.14
C SER A 22 8.69 -27.88 7.60
N VAL A 23 7.55 -28.59 7.60
CA VAL A 23 7.49 -30.01 7.98
C VAL A 23 7.97 -30.97 6.88
N TYR A 24 8.10 -30.48 5.65
CA TYR A 24 8.54 -31.29 4.51
C TYR A 24 10.07 -31.31 4.38
N PRO A 25 10.68 -32.34 3.75
CA PRO A 25 12.09 -32.32 3.37
C PRO A 25 12.44 -31.13 2.45
N ASP A 26 13.70 -30.68 2.51
CA ASP A 26 14.25 -29.68 1.58
C ASP A 26 15.64 -30.14 1.11
N PRO A 27 15.80 -30.59 -0.15
CA PRO A 27 14.78 -30.59 -1.20
C PRO A 27 13.63 -31.58 -0.94
N PRO A 28 12.41 -31.31 -1.44
CA PRO A 28 11.29 -32.23 -1.30
C PRO A 28 11.43 -33.46 -2.21
N ASP A 29 10.96 -34.61 -1.73
CA ASP A 29 10.83 -35.82 -2.54
C ASP A 29 9.73 -35.68 -3.61
N ASN A 30 9.76 -36.54 -4.62
CA ASN A 30 8.82 -36.50 -5.76
C ASN A 30 7.33 -36.49 -5.35
N LEU A 31 6.98 -37.15 -4.24
CA LEU A 31 5.60 -37.22 -3.75
C LEU A 31 5.14 -35.92 -3.07
N ASP A 32 6.06 -35.17 -2.47
CA ASP A 32 5.76 -33.94 -1.74
C ASP A 32 6.06 -32.67 -2.55
N PHE A 33 6.76 -32.80 -3.68
CA PHE A 33 7.09 -31.70 -4.58
C PHE A 33 5.87 -30.83 -4.94
N PRO A 34 4.70 -31.37 -5.34
CA PRO A 34 3.54 -30.52 -5.66
C PRO A 34 3.02 -29.75 -4.44
N LYS A 35 3.07 -30.35 -3.24
CA LYS A 35 2.61 -29.72 -2.00
C LYS A 35 3.54 -28.58 -1.60
N VAL A 36 4.85 -28.83 -1.60
CA VAL A 36 5.86 -27.82 -1.27
C VAL A 36 5.83 -26.67 -2.29
N SER A 37 5.70 -26.98 -3.58
CA SER A 37 5.56 -25.95 -4.61
C SER A 37 4.30 -25.10 -4.39
N ALA A 38 3.15 -25.73 -4.14
CA ALA A 38 1.91 -25.02 -3.86
C ALA A 38 2.02 -24.12 -2.60
N LEU A 39 2.62 -24.61 -1.51
CA LEU A 39 2.82 -23.85 -0.28
C LEU A 39 3.75 -22.66 -0.49
N ARG A 40 4.89 -22.85 -1.16
CA ARG A 40 5.82 -21.76 -1.50
C ARG A 40 5.17 -20.70 -2.38
N GLY A 41 4.42 -21.14 -3.40
CA GLY A 41 3.66 -20.25 -4.27
C GLY A 41 2.61 -19.45 -3.49
N ALA A 42 1.85 -20.12 -2.61
CA ALA A 42 0.83 -19.49 -1.78
C ALA A 42 1.43 -18.45 -0.82
N CYS A 43 2.56 -18.76 -0.16
CA CYS A 43 3.29 -17.80 0.68
C CYS A 43 3.64 -16.52 -0.09
N THR A 44 4.23 -16.65 -1.27
CA THR A 44 4.64 -15.52 -2.11
C THR A 44 3.44 -14.69 -2.57
N VAL A 45 2.40 -15.35 -3.10
CA VAL A 45 1.17 -14.66 -3.55
C VAL A 45 0.48 -13.93 -2.39
N LEU A 46 0.36 -14.57 -1.23
CA LEU A 46 -0.33 -14.01 -0.08
C LEU A 46 0.46 -12.87 0.58
N THR A 47 1.80 -12.95 0.59
CA THR A 47 2.67 -11.85 1.03
C THR A 47 2.41 -10.60 0.18
N VAL A 48 2.42 -10.74 -1.14
CA VAL A 48 2.16 -9.64 -2.08
C VAL A 48 0.74 -9.11 -1.95
N ALA A 49 -0.26 -9.98 -1.87
CA ALA A 49 -1.66 -9.57 -1.71
C ALA A 49 -1.90 -8.81 -0.39
N SER A 50 -1.26 -9.25 0.69
CA SER A 50 -1.32 -8.58 2.00
C SER A 50 -0.67 -7.20 1.94
N PHE A 51 0.47 -7.07 1.26
CA PHE A 51 1.13 -5.78 1.05
C PHE A 51 0.30 -4.83 0.18
N GLU A 52 -0.29 -5.32 -0.91
CA GLU A 52 -1.15 -4.50 -1.76
C GLU A 52 -2.36 -3.98 -0.97
N LYS A 53 -3.00 -4.86 -0.19
CA LYS A 53 -4.13 -4.48 0.65
C LYS A 53 -3.71 -3.46 1.70
N PHE A 54 -2.56 -3.66 2.34
CA PHE A 54 -1.98 -2.69 3.26
C PHE A 54 -1.83 -1.30 2.62
N LEU A 55 -1.27 -1.19 1.41
CA LEU A 55 -1.08 0.11 0.76
C LEU A 55 -2.41 0.82 0.50
N ARG A 56 -3.44 0.09 0.07
CA ARG A 56 -4.77 0.66 -0.14
C ARG A 56 -5.36 1.15 1.17
N ASP A 57 -5.39 0.27 2.18
CA ASP A 57 -5.98 0.57 3.48
C ASP A 57 -5.20 1.72 4.17
N LEU A 58 -3.87 1.79 4.02
CA LEU A 58 -3.02 2.85 4.57
C LEU A 58 -3.40 4.23 4.03
N PHE A 59 -3.49 4.36 2.70
CA PHE A 59 -3.82 5.64 2.09
C PHE A 59 -5.26 6.05 2.37
N GLU A 60 -6.20 5.10 2.35
CA GLU A 60 -7.59 5.39 2.69
C GLU A 60 -7.71 5.86 4.15
N GLU A 61 -7.12 5.14 5.09
CA GLU A 61 -7.14 5.47 6.52
C GLU A 61 -6.48 6.83 6.80
N GLU A 62 -5.23 7.02 6.36
CA GLU A 62 -4.47 8.23 6.68
C GLU A 62 -5.05 9.49 6.04
N LEU A 63 -5.56 9.39 4.81
CA LEU A 63 -6.21 10.54 4.17
C LEU A 63 -7.62 10.80 4.73
N ASP A 64 -8.32 9.77 5.23
CA ASP A 64 -9.60 9.98 5.92
C ASP A 64 -9.44 10.75 7.23
N ARG A 65 -8.29 10.63 7.91
CA ARG A 65 -7.98 11.44 9.10
C ARG A 65 -8.04 12.94 8.82
N LEU A 66 -7.62 13.39 7.63
CA LEU A 66 -7.73 14.80 7.21
C LEU A 66 -9.20 15.23 7.12
N ARG A 67 -10.07 14.36 6.59
CA ARG A 67 -11.51 14.61 6.47
C ARG A 67 -12.18 14.62 7.84
N ILE A 68 -11.84 13.68 8.72
CA ILE A 68 -12.34 13.61 10.11
C ILE A 68 -11.94 14.87 10.89
N ALA A 69 -10.70 15.35 10.70
CA ALA A 69 -10.21 16.60 11.26
C ALA A 69 -10.81 17.85 10.58
N LYS A 70 -11.68 17.70 9.58
CA LYS A 70 -12.34 18.77 8.80
C LYS A 70 -11.33 19.73 8.17
N ILE A 71 -10.18 19.22 7.75
CA ILE A 71 -9.21 19.99 6.98
C ILE A 71 -9.74 20.17 5.58
N SER A 72 -9.91 21.42 5.14
CA SER A 72 -10.46 21.70 3.81
C SER A 72 -9.38 21.53 2.74
N VAL A 73 -9.78 21.07 1.55
CA VAL A 73 -8.85 20.77 0.45
C VAL A 73 -7.99 21.99 0.10
N SER A 74 -8.56 23.19 0.06
CA SER A 74 -7.83 24.43 -0.19
C SER A 74 -6.70 24.75 0.80
N SER A 75 -6.70 24.14 1.99
CA SER A 75 -5.64 24.26 3.00
C SER A 75 -4.54 23.18 2.89
N LEU A 76 -4.74 22.14 2.09
CA LEU A 76 -3.78 21.05 1.93
C LEU A 76 -2.54 21.49 1.12
N PRO A 77 -1.42 20.74 1.15
CA PRO A 77 -0.31 21.00 0.25
C PRO A 77 -0.75 20.96 -1.23
N LYS A 78 -0.33 21.96 -2.03
CA LYS A 78 -0.78 22.19 -3.42
C LYS A 78 -0.81 20.93 -4.29
N LYS A 79 0.19 20.07 -4.16
CA LYS A 79 0.27 18.80 -4.90
C LYS A 79 -0.88 17.85 -4.50
N LEU A 80 -1.11 17.67 -3.21
CA LEU A 80 -2.22 16.87 -2.69
C LEU A 80 -3.57 17.47 -3.08
N GLN A 81 -3.73 18.80 -3.09
CA GLN A 81 -4.97 19.44 -3.56
C GLN A 81 -5.34 19.00 -4.99
N VAL A 82 -4.36 19.12 -5.90
CA VAL A 82 -4.54 18.78 -7.32
C VAL A 82 -4.82 17.30 -7.46
N GLU A 83 -3.97 16.44 -6.91
CA GLU A 83 -4.10 14.99 -7.07
C GLU A 83 -5.40 14.48 -6.44
N ALA A 84 -5.78 14.92 -5.24
CA ALA A 84 -7.04 14.54 -4.60
C ALA A 84 -8.26 14.95 -5.42
N SER A 85 -8.24 16.16 -6.00
CA SER A 85 -9.34 16.68 -6.80
C SER A 85 -9.52 15.92 -8.11
N PHE A 86 -8.43 15.78 -8.88
CA PHE A 86 -8.46 15.11 -10.17
C PHE A 86 -8.69 13.61 -10.03
N ALA A 87 -8.03 12.95 -9.06
CA ALA A 87 -8.24 11.52 -8.83
C ALA A 87 -9.68 11.23 -8.40
N SER A 88 -10.31 12.09 -7.59
CA SER A 88 -11.72 11.88 -7.17
C SER A 88 -12.68 11.91 -8.36
N LEU A 89 -12.49 12.86 -9.28
CA LEU A 89 -13.28 12.93 -10.52
C LEU A 89 -12.97 11.76 -11.45
N GLU A 90 -11.69 11.40 -11.58
CA GLU A 90 -11.26 10.28 -12.43
C GLU A 90 -11.85 8.96 -11.94
N LEU A 91 -11.81 8.70 -10.63
CA LEU A 91 -12.42 7.53 -10.01
C LEU A 91 -13.92 7.49 -10.29
N ALA A 92 -14.61 8.63 -10.16
CA ALA A 92 -16.04 8.70 -10.43
C ALA A 92 -16.39 8.44 -11.91
N LEU A 93 -15.55 8.92 -12.85
CA LEU A 93 -15.73 8.74 -14.29
C LEU A 93 -15.39 7.33 -14.76
N LYS A 94 -14.25 6.81 -14.33
CA LYS A 94 -13.69 5.53 -14.80
C LYS A 94 -14.20 4.34 -13.98
N GLY A 95 -14.71 4.58 -12.77
CA GLY A 95 -15.01 3.54 -11.80
C GLY A 95 -13.73 2.97 -11.19
N ASP A 96 -13.90 2.17 -10.14
CA ASP A 96 -12.84 1.34 -9.56
C ASP A 96 -12.88 -0.08 -10.16
N PHE A 97 -12.05 -0.97 -9.63
CA PHE A 97 -12.09 -2.38 -10.02
C PHE A 97 -13.43 -3.07 -9.72
N SER A 98 -14.20 -2.61 -8.71
CA SER A 98 -15.51 -3.19 -8.38
C SER A 98 -16.62 -2.76 -9.33
N ASN A 99 -16.48 -1.60 -9.99
CA ASN A 99 -17.44 -1.07 -10.98
C ASN A 99 -16.95 -1.22 -12.43
N LYS A 100 -15.93 -2.04 -12.67
CA LYS A 100 -15.37 -2.30 -13.99
C LYS A 100 -16.42 -2.99 -14.85
N GLY A 101 -16.97 -2.27 -15.83
CA GLY A 101 -18.06 -2.73 -16.70
C GLY A 101 -19.41 -2.06 -16.46
N MET A 102 -19.54 -1.20 -15.44
CA MET A 102 -20.74 -0.38 -15.27
C MET A 102 -20.89 0.59 -16.45
N GLU A 103 -22.06 0.64 -17.06
CA GLU A 103 -22.36 1.56 -18.16
C GLU A 103 -22.16 3.03 -17.75
N ARG A 104 -21.77 3.87 -18.71
CA ARG A 104 -21.41 5.27 -18.47
C ARG A 104 -22.55 6.07 -17.84
N GLU A 105 -23.80 5.75 -18.20
CA GLU A 105 -25.01 6.40 -17.71
C GLU A 105 -25.20 6.16 -16.20
N LEU A 106 -24.97 4.93 -15.74
CA LEU A 106 -25.08 4.55 -14.33
C LEU A 106 -24.01 5.22 -13.45
N ARG A 107 -22.90 5.66 -14.04
CA ARG A 107 -21.82 6.38 -13.32
C ARG A 107 -22.14 7.84 -13.05
N LEU A 108 -23.19 8.41 -13.66
CA LEU A 108 -23.53 9.82 -13.49
C LEU A 108 -23.76 10.17 -12.01
N GLY A 109 -24.35 9.26 -11.23
CA GLY A 109 -24.52 9.43 -9.78
C GLY A 109 -23.19 9.58 -9.03
N ASN A 110 -22.17 8.81 -9.41
CA ASN A 110 -20.83 8.90 -8.81
C ASN A 110 -20.16 10.23 -9.15
N VAL A 111 -20.27 10.67 -10.42
CA VAL A 111 -19.74 11.96 -10.87
C VAL A 111 -20.38 13.12 -10.11
N LEU A 112 -21.71 13.11 -9.96
CA LEU A 112 -22.42 14.13 -9.18
C LEU A 112 -22.03 14.12 -7.71
N THR A 113 -21.77 12.95 -7.13
CA THR A 113 -21.32 12.82 -5.75
C THR A 113 -19.92 13.38 -5.55
N ALA A 114 -18.98 13.02 -6.43
CA ALA A 114 -17.62 13.56 -6.40
C ALA A 114 -17.60 15.08 -6.62
N ALA A 115 -18.39 15.60 -7.57
CA ALA A 115 -18.52 17.04 -7.80
C ALA A 115 -19.06 17.77 -6.56
N LYS A 116 -20.06 17.20 -5.86
CA LYS A 116 -20.59 17.77 -4.61
C LYS A 116 -19.56 17.74 -3.47
N LEU A 117 -18.71 16.71 -3.40
CA LEU A 117 -17.64 16.65 -2.40
C LEU A 117 -16.61 17.76 -2.65
N LEU A 118 -16.17 17.93 -3.90
CA LEU A 118 -15.21 18.98 -4.26
C LEU A 118 -15.79 20.38 -4.08
N ALA A 119 -17.06 20.59 -4.41
CA ALA A 119 -17.76 21.85 -4.16
C ALA A 119 -17.87 22.20 -2.66
N ARG A 120 -17.74 21.20 -1.79
CA ARG A 120 -17.68 21.36 -0.32
C ARG A 120 -16.25 21.41 0.21
N ASP A 121 -15.26 21.63 -0.67
CA ASP A 121 -13.85 21.68 -0.34
C ASP A 121 -13.34 20.41 0.37
N SER A 122 -13.84 19.25 -0.07
CA SER A 122 -13.50 17.90 0.43
C SER A 122 -13.17 16.98 -0.75
N PHE A 123 -12.55 15.83 -0.47
CA PHE A 123 -12.20 14.82 -1.49
C PHE A 123 -12.56 13.41 -1.03
N ASP A 124 -12.44 12.42 -1.92
CA ASP A 124 -12.58 11.01 -1.58
C ASP A 124 -11.20 10.37 -1.35
N PRO A 125 -10.86 9.94 -0.11
CA PRO A 125 -9.60 9.25 0.19
C PRO A 125 -9.33 8.03 -0.71
N LYS A 126 -10.37 7.31 -1.13
CA LYS A 126 -10.24 6.11 -1.98
C LYS A 126 -9.62 6.41 -3.33
N ALA A 127 -9.78 7.65 -3.82
CA ALA A 127 -9.24 8.06 -5.10
C ALA A 127 -7.70 7.99 -5.16
N LEU A 128 -7.03 8.18 -4.02
CA LEU A 128 -5.56 8.14 -3.92
C LEU A 128 -5.04 6.79 -3.38
N ALA A 129 -5.93 5.91 -2.93
CA ALA A 129 -5.58 4.57 -2.45
C ALA A 129 -5.35 3.56 -3.59
N ALA A 130 -5.64 3.91 -4.85
CA ALA A 130 -5.60 2.97 -5.96
C ALA A 130 -4.17 2.55 -6.38
N THR A 131 -3.88 1.26 -6.25
CA THR A 131 -2.62 0.64 -6.72
C THR A 131 -2.55 0.54 -8.24
N ASN A 132 -3.69 0.40 -8.93
CA ASN A 132 -3.86 0.34 -10.40
C ASN A 132 -3.06 -0.75 -11.15
N SER A 133 -2.11 -1.41 -10.49
CA SER A 133 -1.20 -2.43 -10.99
C SER A 133 -0.58 -3.20 -9.81
N ASN A 134 0.51 -3.93 -10.07
CA ASN A 134 1.30 -4.58 -9.01
C ASN A 134 1.80 -3.55 -7.98
N PRO A 135 1.90 -3.92 -6.70
CA PRO A 135 2.39 -3.04 -5.64
C PRO A 135 3.94 -2.96 -5.64
N ASP A 136 4.53 -2.68 -6.80
CA ASP A 136 5.98 -2.55 -7.00
C ASP A 136 6.55 -1.24 -6.46
N SER A 137 7.87 -1.10 -6.51
CA SER A 137 8.56 0.09 -6.03
C SER A 137 8.10 1.34 -6.78
N ALA A 138 7.73 1.22 -8.07
CA ALA A 138 7.18 2.31 -8.85
C ALA A 138 5.77 2.69 -8.37
N CYS A 139 4.92 1.71 -8.04
CA CYS A 139 3.60 1.92 -7.47
C CYS A 139 3.69 2.65 -6.12
N VAL A 140 4.56 2.18 -5.21
CA VAL A 140 4.77 2.83 -3.91
C VAL A 140 5.25 4.27 -4.10
N LYS A 141 6.26 4.52 -4.94
CA LYS A 141 6.75 5.86 -5.27
C LYS A 141 5.63 6.75 -5.84
N ARG A 142 4.81 6.21 -6.75
CA ARG A 142 3.68 6.93 -7.37
C ARG A 142 2.65 7.36 -6.33
N MET A 143 2.23 6.44 -5.46
CA MET A 143 1.23 6.73 -4.41
C MET A 143 1.75 7.81 -3.45
N PHE A 144 2.97 7.67 -2.94
CA PHE A 144 3.57 8.66 -2.04
C PHE A 144 3.81 10.02 -2.73
N LYS A 145 4.23 10.02 -4.00
CA LYS A 145 4.38 11.25 -4.79
C LYS A 145 3.06 11.96 -5.02
N ALA A 146 1.95 11.23 -5.16
CA ALA A 146 0.62 11.81 -5.32
C ALA A 146 0.20 12.62 -4.08
N VAL A 147 0.58 12.18 -2.88
CA VAL A 147 0.34 12.93 -1.64
C VAL A 147 1.43 13.96 -1.32
N GLY A 148 2.42 14.15 -2.21
CA GLY A 148 3.47 15.17 -2.05
C GLY A 148 4.76 14.69 -1.36
N ILE A 149 4.91 13.39 -1.13
CA ILE A 149 6.13 12.80 -0.56
C ILE A 149 7.00 12.26 -1.71
N SER A 150 8.02 13.03 -2.12
CA SER A 150 9.03 12.53 -3.05
C SER A 150 10.00 11.56 -2.37
N ASP A 151 10.58 10.65 -3.14
CA ASP A 151 11.70 9.79 -2.74
C ASP A 151 11.44 8.99 -1.44
N VAL A 152 10.24 8.42 -1.32
CA VAL A 152 9.78 7.74 -0.09
C VAL A 152 10.76 6.71 0.45
N PHE A 153 11.39 5.90 -0.40
CA PHE A 153 12.38 4.92 0.04
C PHE A 153 13.62 5.58 0.67
N GLN A 154 14.10 6.69 0.11
CA GLN A 154 15.20 7.44 0.70
C GLN A 154 14.80 8.06 2.05
N LYS A 155 13.57 8.57 2.16
CA LYS A 155 13.05 9.16 3.40
C LYS A 155 12.86 8.12 4.51
N CYS A 156 12.45 6.90 4.15
CA CYS A 156 12.25 5.80 5.09
C CYS A 156 13.53 5.03 5.41
N ASN A 157 14.62 5.21 4.66
CA ASN A 157 15.79 4.33 4.72
C ASN A 157 16.41 4.22 6.13
N ALA A 158 16.56 5.33 6.84
CA ALA A 158 17.14 5.32 8.18
C ALA A 158 16.29 4.50 9.17
N GLU A 159 14.97 4.69 9.11
CA GLU A 159 14.01 3.95 9.95
C GLU A 159 13.93 2.48 9.52
N PHE A 160 14.01 2.21 8.21
CA PHE A 160 14.05 0.87 7.66
C PHE A 160 15.27 0.12 8.20
N ILE A 161 16.47 0.70 8.10
CA ILE A 161 17.72 0.09 8.61
C ILE A 161 17.61 -0.19 10.12
N ALA A 162 17.02 0.73 10.89
CA ALA A 162 16.83 0.55 12.32
C ALA A 162 15.95 -0.66 12.65
N HIS A 163 14.85 -0.86 11.93
CA HIS A 163 13.96 -2.02 12.12
C HIS A 163 14.46 -3.31 11.45
N TRP A 164 15.16 -3.18 10.34
CA TRP A 164 15.75 -4.27 9.60
C TRP A 164 16.95 -4.89 10.34
N GLY A 165 17.65 -4.07 11.14
CA GLY A 165 18.72 -4.49 12.03
C GLY A 165 20.06 -4.69 11.33
N ARG A 166 20.20 -4.25 10.07
CA ARG A 166 21.47 -4.24 9.34
C ARG A 166 21.48 -3.13 8.28
N ALA A 167 22.66 -2.59 8.04
CA ALA A 167 22.87 -1.65 6.94
C ALA A 167 22.77 -2.38 5.60
N GLU A 168 22.13 -1.72 4.64
CA GLU A 168 21.93 -2.23 3.28
C GLU A 168 22.46 -1.23 2.26
N VAL A 169 22.69 -1.71 1.05
CA VAL A 169 23.05 -0.85 -0.08
C VAL A 169 21.89 0.08 -0.45
N SER A 170 22.23 1.24 -1.00
CA SER A 170 21.22 2.20 -1.48
C SER A 170 20.28 1.54 -2.48
N GLY A 171 18.96 1.72 -2.27
CA GLY A 171 17.92 1.17 -3.15
C GLY A 171 17.55 -0.29 -2.88
N PHE A 172 18.10 -0.91 -1.84
CA PHE A 172 17.76 -2.28 -1.42
C PHE A 172 16.25 -2.48 -1.27
N GLU A 173 15.53 -1.53 -0.66
CA GLU A 173 14.10 -1.65 -0.41
C GLU A 173 13.31 -1.74 -1.72
N SER A 174 13.65 -0.89 -2.70
CA SER A 174 13.02 -0.96 -4.02
C SER A 174 13.34 -2.25 -4.76
N GLN A 175 14.63 -2.62 -4.81
CA GLN A 175 15.07 -3.82 -5.54
C GLN A 175 14.49 -5.10 -4.93
N LYS A 176 14.44 -5.18 -3.60
CA LYS A 176 13.92 -6.36 -2.91
C LYS A 176 12.40 -6.48 -3.07
N LEU A 177 11.66 -5.35 -3.00
CA LEU A 177 10.23 -5.35 -3.28
C LEU A 177 9.93 -5.82 -4.70
N ASP A 178 10.66 -5.28 -5.68
CA ASP A 178 10.48 -5.65 -7.09
C ASP A 178 10.79 -7.15 -7.32
N GLY A 179 11.86 -7.67 -6.72
CA GLY A 179 12.19 -9.11 -6.79
C GLY A 179 11.13 -10.04 -6.15
N ILE A 180 10.46 -9.60 -5.07
CA ILE A 180 9.34 -10.36 -4.49
C ILE A 180 8.17 -10.43 -5.48
N LEU A 181 7.92 -9.35 -6.21
CA LEU A 181 6.83 -9.27 -7.18
C LEU A 181 7.12 -10.06 -8.46
N ASP A 182 8.35 -10.00 -8.95
CA ASP A 182 8.79 -10.82 -10.07
C ASP A 182 8.61 -12.31 -9.75
N SER A 183 8.97 -12.72 -8.53
CA SER A 183 8.75 -14.08 -8.06
C SER A 183 7.26 -14.45 -8.03
N ARG A 184 6.39 -13.53 -7.57
CA ARG A 184 4.92 -13.72 -7.63
C ARG A 184 4.41 -13.81 -9.07
N HIS A 185 4.93 -13.01 -10.00
CA HIS A 185 4.56 -13.09 -11.42
C HIS A 185 4.95 -14.41 -12.03
N GLN A 186 6.17 -14.88 -11.75
CA GLN A 186 6.61 -16.19 -12.20
C GLN A 186 5.68 -17.29 -11.69
N VAL A 187 5.34 -17.30 -10.40
CA VAL A 187 4.37 -18.26 -9.82
C VAL A 187 3.02 -18.18 -10.54
N ALA A 188 2.49 -16.99 -10.77
CA ALA A 188 1.18 -16.81 -11.38
C ALA A 188 1.11 -17.22 -12.86
N HIS A 189 2.20 -17.07 -13.61
CA HIS A 189 2.22 -17.36 -15.04
C HIS A 189 2.72 -18.77 -15.38
N THR A 190 3.59 -19.35 -14.56
CA THR A 190 4.21 -20.65 -14.84
C THR A 190 3.71 -21.77 -13.93
N ALA A 191 2.96 -21.44 -12.87
CA ALA A 191 2.60 -22.37 -11.79
C ALA A 191 3.82 -23.07 -11.13
N GLN A 192 5.03 -22.53 -11.33
CA GLN A 192 6.27 -23.05 -10.76
C GLN A 192 6.74 -22.13 -9.63
N ALA A 193 6.89 -22.70 -8.43
CA ALA A 193 7.31 -21.97 -7.25
C ALA A 193 8.59 -22.51 -6.61
N MET A 194 9.22 -23.52 -7.22
CA MET A 194 10.41 -24.17 -6.65
C MET A 194 11.70 -23.36 -6.77
N HIS A 195 11.68 -22.27 -7.56
CA HIS A 195 12.76 -21.29 -7.54
C HIS A 195 12.81 -20.49 -6.23
N ILE A 196 11.73 -20.49 -5.45
CA ILE A 196 11.67 -19.88 -4.12
C ILE A 196 12.21 -20.90 -3.12
N SER A 197 13.28 -20.54 -2.42
CA SER A 197 13.85 -21.37 -1.35
C SER A 197 13.06 -21.21 -0.03
N ARG A 198 13.16 -22.19 0.87
CA ARG A 198 12.54 -22.11 2.20
C ARG A 198 12.98 -20.88 3.01
N PRO A 199 14.28 -20.53 3.08
CA PRO A 199 14.71 -19.33 3.81
C PRO A 199 14.13 -18.03 3.23
N GLU A 200 13.92 -17.97 1.92
CA GLU A 200 13.34 -16.80 1.27
C GLU A 200 11.91 -16.52 1.70
N LEU A 201 11.12 -17.54 2.07
CA LEU A 201 9.74 -17.33 2.52
C LEU A 201 9.69 -16.43 3.77
N SER A 202 10.45 -16.79 4.80
CA SER A 202 10.51 -16.03 6.05
C SER A 202 11.21 -14.69 5.86
N TYR A 203 12.25 -14.66 5.04
CA TYR A 203 13.00 -13.45 4.74
C TYR A 203 12.14 -12.41 4.00
N ASN A 204 11.36 -12.84 3.00
CA ASN A 204 10.46 -11.97 2.24
C ASN A 204 9.33 -11.45 3.11
N LEU A 205 8.73 -12.31 3.97
CA LEU A 205 7.71 -11.88 4.91
C LEU A 205 8.25 -10.79 5.87
N ARG A 206 9.40 -11.05 6.51
CA ARG A 206 10.04 -10.08 7.42
C ARG A 206 10.38 -8.77 6.72
N PHE A 207 10.86 -8.83 5.47
CA PHE A 207 11.14 -7.64 4.67
C PHE A 207 9.89 -6.77 4.51
N VAL A 208 8.76 -7.38 4.12
CA VAL A 208 7.50 -6.67 3.93
C VAL A 208 6.94 -6.16 5.27
N GLU A 209 7.08 -6.91 6.36
CA GLU A 209 6.72 -6.44 7.71
C GLU A 209 7.47 -5.16 8.10
N VAL A 210 8.77 -5.09 7.84
CA VAL A 210 9.54 -3.88 8.12
C VAL A 210 9.13 -2.75 7.18
N LEU A 211 8.97 -3.04 5.88
CA LEU A 211 8.58 -2.03 4.89
C LEU A 211 7.22 -1.40 5.20
N THR A 212 6.22 -2.20 5.59
CA THR A 212 4.88 -1.70 5.93
C THR A 212 4.93 -0.75 7.13
N ARG A 213 5.69 -1.08 8.17
CA ARG A 213 5.86 -0.22 9.35
C ARG A 213 6.45 1.13 9.00
N VAL A 214 7.54 1.16 8.23
CA VAL A 214 8.20 2.43 7.91
C VAL A 214 7.36 3.29 6.94
N LEU A 215 6.67 2.67 5.98
CA LEU A 215 5.76 3.40 5.09
C LEU A 215 4.58 3.99 5.86
N HIS A 216 4.01 3.24 6.80
CA HIS A 216 2.97 3.73 7.69
C HIS A 216 3.48 4.92 8.53
N GLY A 217 4.63 4.77 9.21
CA GLY A 217 5.23 5.84 10.01
C GLY A 217 5.45 7.12 9.21
N GLN A 218 5.96 6.98 7.98
CA GLN A 218 6.22 8.10 7.08
C GLN A 218 4.94 8.83 6.64
N LEU A 219 3.86 8.10 6.32
CA LEU A 219 2.60 8.73 5.91
C LEU A 219 1.86 9.33 7.11
N SER A 220 1.77 8.62 8.23
CA SER A 220 1.14 9.16 9.45
C SER A 220 1.82 10.45 9.89
N LYS A 221 3.15 10.47 9.96
CA LYS A 221 3.90 11.69 10.33
C LYS A 221 3.62 12.86 9.38
N TYR A 222 3.43 12.58 8.09
CA TYR A 222 3.10 13.60 7.11
C TYR A 222 1.69 14.17 7.32
N VAL A 223 0.71 13.30 7.54
CA VAL A 223 -0.69 13.68 7.82
C VAL A 223 -0.80 14.44 9.14
N ASP A 224 -0.12 13.97 10.19
CA ASP A 224 -0.04 14.66 11.49
C ASP A 224 0.48 16.09 11.34
N GLY A 225 1.51 16.28 10.51
CA GLY A 225 2.04 17.61 10.19
C GLY A 225 1.00 18.52 9.54
N ILE A 226 0.25 18.01 8.56
CA ILE A 226 -0.82 18.77 7.90
C ILE A 226 -1.90 19.18 8.90
N ILE A 227 -2.35 18.24 9.74
CA ILE A 227 -3.39 18.51 10.75
C ILE A 227 -2.90 19.58 11.75
N ALA A 228 -1.68 19.44 12.25
CA ALA A 228 -1.11 20.38 13.20
C ALA A 228 -0.96 21.80 12.61
N ASP A 229 -0.51 21.92 11.37
CA ASP A 229 -0.33 23.21 10.70
C ASP A 229 -1.67 23.90 10.40
N ALA A 230 -2.69 23.12 10.02
CA ALA A 230 -4.04 23.63 9.83
C ALA A 230 -4.66 24.12 11.15
N GLN A 231 -4.48 23.39 12.25
CA GLN A 231 -4.96 23.78 13.57
C GLN A 231 -4.30 25.08 14.07
N LYS A 232 -2.98 25.23 13.89
CA LYS A 232 -2.27 26.48 14.23
C LYS A 232 -2.81 27.67 13.44
N SER A 233 -3.08 27.48 12.15
CA SER A 233 -3.58 28.54 11.26
C SER A 233 -4.98 29.01 11.67
N GLN A 234 -5.83 28.09 12.15
CA GLN A 234 -7.15 28.42 12.71
C GLN A 234 -7.06 29.19 14.03
N MET A 235 -6.09 28.88 14.90
CA MET A 235 -5.87 29.63 16.14
C MET A 235 -5.25 31.02 15.92
N ALA A 236 -4.47 31.20 14.85
CA ALA A 236 -3.82 32.46 14.50
C ALA A 236 -4.76 33.46 13.79
N SER A 237 -5.94 33.02 13.35
CA SER A 237 -6.98 33.89 12.80
C SER A 237 -8.09 34.09 13.84
N PRO A 238 -7.93 35.02 14.82
CA PRO A 238 -9.03 35.35 15.70
C PRO A 238 -10.15 35.93 14.85
N VAL A 239 -11.35 35.37 15.03
CA VAL A 239 -12.61 35.88 14.50
C VAL A 239 -12.69 37.39 14.79
N ILE A 240 -12.73 38.19 13.72
CA ILE A 240 -13.09 39.62 13.78
C ILE A 240 -14.60 39.71 13.85
#